data_AF-A0A6A9SLI2-F1
#
_entry.id   AF-A0A6A9SLI2-F1
#
_cell.length_a   1.000
_cell.length_b   1.000
_cell.length_c   1.000
_cell.angle_alpha   90.00
_cell.angle_beta   90.00
_cell.angle_gamma   90.00
#
_symmetry.space_group_name_H-M   'P 1'
#
loop_
_entity.id
_entity.type
_entity.pdbx_description
1 polymer ?
#
loop_
_entity_poly.entity_id
_entity_poly.type
_entity_poly.pdbx_seq_one_letter_code
_entity_poly.pdbx_strand_id
1 'polypeptide(L)'
;MSIPFPSEEWIVEWREQLNDNDEYAEKGQGWGVGFNGDFVFHIRADDRLPEDRYFFIALDDGTCTEAREIDSPDEVDAGFVYRGDYDDWVALNQGDIGPIDGMMSGVFDIEGDMQKVLQYSEAAVAMSETGQRIDTEYTY
;
A
#
# COMPACT_ATOMS: atom_id res chain seq x y z
N MET A 1 9.28 -12.94 -14.31
CA MET A 1 9.98 -13.55 -13.17
C MET A 1 9.21 -13.06 -11.98
N SER A 2 8.79 -13.96 -11.11
CA SER A 2 7.92 -13.61 -10.00
C SER A 2 8.75 -12.97 -8.89
N ILE A 3 8.23 -11.92 -8.27
CA ILE A 3 8.92 -11.13 -7.23
C ILE A 3 8.37 -11.56 -5.87
N PRO A 4 9.24 -11.91 -4.88
CA PRO A 4 8.78 -12.40 -3.59
C PRO A 4 8.05 -11.30 -2.80
N PHE A 5 6.92 -11.63 -2.20
CA PHE A 5 6.19 -10.74 -1.30
C PHE A 5 6.18 -11.28 0.14
N PRO A 6 6.43 -10.44 1.16
CA PRO A 6 6.82 -9.04 1.07
C PRO A 6 8.35 -8.88 0.92
N SER A 7 8.80 -8.02 0.00
CA SER A 7 10.22 -7.68 -0.18
C SER A 7 10.42 -6.24 -0.65
N GLU A 8 11.63 -5.69 -0.44
CA GLU A 8 12.02 -4.38 -0.99
C GLU A 8 11.91 -4.35 -2.52
N GLU A 9 12.27 -5.44 -3.21
CA GLU A 9 12.13 -5.53 -4.67
C GLU A 9 10.66 -5.36 -5.10
N TRP A 10 9.73 -5.99 -4.37
CA TRP A 10 8.31 -5.89 -4.66
C TRP A 10 7.78 -4.45 -4.54
N ILE A 11 8.13 -3.73 -3.47
CA ILE A 11 7.61 -2.36 -3.27
C ILE A 11 8.22 -1.37 -4.27
N VAL A 12 9.47 -1.58 -4.68
CA VAL A 12 10.11 -0.76 -5.71
C VAL A 12 9.43 -0.98 -7.07
N GLU A 13 9.20 -2.23 -7.45
CA GLU A 13 8.50 -2.58 -8.69
C GLU A 13 7.05 -2.06 -8.68
N TRP A 14 6.37 -2.15 -7.54
CA TRP A 14 5.05 -1.56 -7.35
C TRP A 14 5.05 -0.05 -7.61
N ARG A 15 6.03 0.69 -7.08
CA ARG A 15 6.17 2.12 -7.35
C ARG A 15 6.39 2.41 -8.83
N GLU A 16 7.21 1.62 -9.52
CA GLU A 16 7.45 1.82 -10.96
C GLU A 16 6.16 1.62 -11.76
N GLN A 17 5.40 0.56 -11.49
CA GLN A 17 4.12 0.32 -12.16
C GLN A 17 3.06 1.35 -11.80
N LEU A 18 3.07 1.86 -10.56
CA LEU A 18 2.14 2.87 -10.10
C LEU A 18 2.38 4.22 -10.82
N ASN A 19 3.65 4.58 -11.00
CA ASN A 19 4.02 5.79 -11.73
C ASN A 19 3.82 5.68 -13.26
N ASP A 20 3.71 4.46 -13.80
CA ASP A 20 3.34 4.21 -15.21
C ASP A 20 1.81 4.11 -15.40
N ASN A 21 1.03 4.15 -14.31
CA ASN A 21 -0.42 4.02 -14.34
C ASN A 21 -1.10 5.39 -14.48
N ASP A 22 -1.49 5.75 -15.72
CA ASP A 22 -2.22 7.00 -16.02
C ASP A 22 -3.50 7.16 -15.20
N GLU A 23 -4.23 6.07 -14.93
CA GLU A 23 -5.47 6.13 -14.15
C GLU A 23 -5.18 6.52 -12.69
N TYR A 24 -4.12 5.95 -12.09
CA TYR A 24 -3.69 6.37 -10.76
C TYR A 24 -3.23 7.83 -10.76
N ALA A 25 -2.44 8.24 -11.75
CA ALA A 25 -1.96 9.61 -11.85
C ALA A 25 -3.12 10.62 -11.95
N GLU A 26 -4.20 10.26 -12.68
CA GLU A 26 -5.41 11.09 -12.75
C GLU A 26 -6.22 11.09 -11.45
N LYS A 27 -6.44 9.92 -10.84
CA LYS A 27 -7.28 9.78 -9.63
C LYS A 27 -6.60 10.27 -8.36
N GLY A 28 -5.27 10.22 -8.32
CA GLY A 28 -4.45 10.66 -7.19
C GLY A 28 -4.19 12.17 -7.15
N GLN A 29 -4.62 12.95 -8.15
CA GLN A 29 -4.41 14.40 -8.17
C GLN A 29 -4.99 15.07 -6.92
N GLY A 30 -4.16 15.87 -6.25
CA GLY A 30 -4.47 16.54 -4.99
C GLY A 30 -4.22 15.71 -3.73
N TRP A 31 -3.88 14.42 -3.85
CA TRP A 31 -3.40 13.63 -2.71
C TRP A 31 -2.03 14.15 -2.26
N GLY A 32 -1.77 14.22 -0.95
CA GLY A 32 -0.54 14.81 -0.40
C GLY A 32 -0.41 16.34 -0.56
N VAL A 33 -1.29 16.98 -1.33
CA VAL A 33 -1.25 18.43 -1.52
C VAL A 33 -1.89 19.15 -0.32
N GLY A 34 -1.03 19.73 0.52
CA GLY A 34 -1.46 20.48 1.71
C GLY A 34 -1.76 19.63 2.94
N PHE A 35 -1.38 18.35 2.92
CA PHE A 35 -1.38 17.44 4.07
C PHE A 35 -0.33 16.34 3.85
N ASN A 36 0.15 15.68 4.90
CA ASN A 36 1.05 14.54 4.73
C ASN A 36 0.25 13.35 4.17
N GLY A 37 0.48 12.98 2.91
CA GLY A 37 -0.19 11.89 2.20
C GLY A 37 0.59 10.58 2.21
N ASP A 38 1.71 10.53 2.90
CA ASP A 38 2.60 9.37 2.90
C ASP A 38 2.00 8.24 3.73
N PHE A 39 2.28 7.00 3.33
CA PHE A 39 1.81 5.80 4.01
C PHE A 39 2.97 4.98 4.55
N VAL A 40 2.73 4.37 5.71
CA VAL A 40 3.41 3.14 6.09
C VAL A 40 2.45 1.96 5.89
N PHE A 41 2.87 0.98 5.10
CA PHE A 41 2.24 -0.32 5.04
C PHE A 41 2.87 -1.24 6.07
N HIS A 42 2.06 -1.69 7.02
CA HIS A 42 2.47 -2.61 8.07
C HIS A 42 1.85 -3.98 7.79
N ILE A 43 2.71 -4.91 7.42
CA ILE A 43 2.36 -6.31 7.24
C ILE A 43 2.70 -7.02 8.54
N ARG A 44 1.68 -7.44 9.28
CA ARG A 44 1.87 -8.13 10.56
C ARG A 44 2.26 -9.57 10.31
N ALA A 45 3.15 -10.08 11.15
CA ALA A 45 3.45 -11.49 11.25
C ALA A 45 2.18 -12.29 11.55
N ASP A 46 2.07 -13.46 10.93
CA ASP A 46 1.01 -14.43 11.13
C ASP A 46 1.59 -15.86 11.12
N ASP A 47 0.76 -16.88 10.87
CA ASP A 47 1.25 -18.26 10.79
C ASP A 47 2.24 -18.51 9.62
N ARG A 48 2.24 -17.65 8.60
CA ARG A 48 3.08 -17.73 7.40
C ARG A 48 4.28 -16.81 7.51
N LEU A 49 4.06 -15.53 7.84
CA LEU A 49 5.11 -14.51 7.93
C LEU A 49 5.70 -14.50 9.36
N PRO A 50 7.02 -14.74 9.53
CA PRO A 50 7.60 -14.92 10.86
C PRO A 50 7.75 -13.62 11.67
N GLU A 51 7.90 -12.47 11.00
CA GLU A 51 8.18 -11.18 11.61
C GLU A 51 7.50 -10.06 10.82
N ASP A 52 7.09 -9.00 11.52
CA ASP A 52 6.46 -7.84 10.90
C ASP A 52 7.37 -7.21 9.83
N ARG A 53 6.74 -6.68 8.79
CA ARG A 53 7.41 -5.94 7.72
C ARG A 53 6.75 -4.58 7.56
N TYR A 54 7.57 -3.57 7.28
CA TYR A 54 7.12 -2.20 7.11
C TYR A 54 7.64 -1.63 5.81
N PHE A 55 6.76 -0.98 5.05
CA PHE A 55 7.13 -0.27 3.83
C PHE A 55 6.66 1.17 3.92
N PHE A 56 7.56 2.10 3.63
CA PHE A 56 7.22 3.50 3.49
C PHE A 56 6.98 3.82 2.02
N ILE A 57 5.91 4.56 1.75
CA ILE A 57 5.64 5.13 0.43
C ILE A 57 5.35 6.63 0.57
N ALA A 58 6.01 7.44 -0.25
CA ALA A 58 5.76 8.87 -0.33
C ALA A 58 4.88 9.17 -1.54
N LEU A 59 3.75 9.85 -1.32
CA LEU A 59 2.74 10.10 -2.34
C LEU A 59 2.45 11.60 -2.46
N ASP A 60 2.60 12.13 -3.67
CA ASP A 60 2.36 13.54 -3.97
C ASP A 60 1.67 13.67 -5.33
N ASP A 61 0.47 14.26 -5.33
CA ASP A 61 -0.30 14.67 -6.51
C ASP A 61 -0.43 13.58 -7.60
N GLY A 62 -0.70 12.33 -7.20
CA GLY A 62 -0.83 11.19 -8.12
C GLY A 62 0.50 10.55 -8.54
N THR A 63 1.59 10.84 -7.84
CA THR A 63 2.91 10.23 -8.06
C THR A 63 3.43 9.58 -6.78
N CYS A 64 4.00 8.38 -6.90
CA CYS A 64 4.76 7.74 -5.85
C CYS A 64 6.24 8.13 -5.93
N THR A 65 6.65 9.10 -5.12
CA THR A 65 7.98 9.71 -5.19
C THR A 65 9.06 8.85 -4.54
N GLU A 66 8.71 8.08 -3.52
CA GLU A 66 9.59 7.13 -2.83
C GLU A 66 8.81 5.88 -2.43
N ALA A 67 9.47 4.72 -2.46
CA ALA A 67 8.96 3.47 -1.94
C ALA A 67 10.14 2.60 -1.48
N ARG A 68 10.15 2.18 -0.22
CA ARG A 68 11.25 1.38 0.37
C ARG A 68 10.81 0.64 1.62
N GLU A 69 11.58 -0.37 1.99
CA GLU A 69 11.45 -1.03 3.29
C GLU A 69 12.00 -0.14 4.42
N ILE A 70 11.39 -0.24 5.60
CA ILE A 70 11.81 0.45 6.83
C ILE A 70 11.82 -0.55 8.00
N ASP A 71 12.63 -0.28 9.03
CA ASP A 71 12.72 -1.14 10.22
C ASP A 71 11.57 -0.86 11.21
N SER A 72 11.04 0.38 11.23
CA SER A 72 9.91 0.76 12.09
C SER A 72 9.08 1.89 11.47
N PRO A 73 7.74 1.94 11.70
CA PRO A 73 6.91 3.08 11.32
C PRO A 73 7.37 4.41 11.92
N ASP A 74 8.08 4.41 13.06
CA ASP A 74 8.56 5.63 13.72
C ASP A 74 9.75 6.30 13.01
N GLU A 75 10.35 5.64 12.02
CA GLU A 75 11.51 6.19 11.28
C GLU A 75 11.13 7.26 10.26
N VAL A 76 9.85 7.38 9.93
CA VAL A 76 9.31 8.26 8.89
C VAL A 76 8.15 9.07 9.43
N ASP A 77 8.00 10.30 8.95
CA ASP A 77 6.79 11.08 9.19
C ASP A 77 5.75 10.68 8.15
N ALA A 78 4.87 9.75 8.48
CA ALA A 78 3.78 9.32 7.61
C ALA A 78 2.44 9.83 8.13
N GLY A 79 1.60 10.36 7.23
CA GLY A 79 0.25 10.80 7.57
C GLY A 79 -0.71 9.63 7.81
N PHE A 80 -0.38 8.46 7.27
CA PHE A 80 -1.21 7.27 7.34
C PHE A 80 -0.40 6.02 7.67
N VAL A 81 -0.99 5.12 8.45
CA VAL A 81 -0.45 3.77 8.63
C VAL A 81 -1.54 2.76 8.36
N TYR A 82 -1.33 1.92 7.35
CA TYR A 82 -2.27 0.90 6.92
C TYR A 82 -1.75 -0.48 7.30
N ARG A 83 -2.55 -1.24 8.05
CA ARG A 83 -2.11 -2.47 8.73
C ARG A 83 -3.04 -3.62 8.43
N GLY A 84 -2.45 -4.80 8.25
CA GLY A 84 -3.18 -6.06 8.08
C GLY A 84 -2.25 -7.24 8.33
N ASP A 85 -2.81 -8.41 8.54
CA ASP A 85 -2.04 -9.65 8.65
C ASP A 85 -1.54 -10.06 7.26
N TYR A 86 -0.44 -10.81 7.16
CA TYR A 86 0.15 -11.13 5.86
C TYR A 86 -0.84 -11.84 4.93
N ASP A 87 -1.65 -12.79 5.41
CA ASP A 87 -2.72 -13.42 4.64
C ASP A 87 -3.73 -12.42 4.05
N ASP A 88 -4.06 -11.34 4.77
CA ASP A 88 -4.98 -10.30 4.28
C ASP A 88 -4.34 -9.49 3.13
N TRP A 89 -3.05 -9.16 3.27
CA TRP A 89 -2.28 -8.52 2.20
C TRP A 89 -2.18 -9.39 0.96
N VAL A 90 -2.02 -10.71 1.13
CA VAL A 90 -2.07 -11.67 0.01
C VAL A 90 -3.44 -11.63 -0.65
N ALA A 91 -4.53 -11.64 0.11
CA ALA A 91 -5.89 -11.54 -0.44
C ALA A 91 -6.11 -10.22 -1.20
N LEU A 92 -5.58 -9.09 -0.71
CA LEU A 92 -5.64 -7.79 -1.38
C LEU A 92 -4.88 -7.81 -2.71
N ASN A 93 -3.65 -8.36 -2.71
CA ASN A 93 -2.81 -8.46 -3.90
C ASN A 93 -3.31 -9.51 -4.91
N GLN A 94 -4.17 -10.44 -4.49
CA GLN A 94 -4.87 -11.38 -5.39
C GLN A 94 -6.22 -10.84 -5.87
N GLY A 95 -6.71 -9.74 -5.29
CA GLY A 95 -8.00 -9.13 -5.63
C GLY A 95 -9.21 -9.82 -4.98
N ASP A 96 -8.99 -10.70 -4.00
CA ASP A 96 -10.06 -11.35 -3.24
C ASP A 96 -10.77 -10.38 -2.29
N ILE A 97 -10.07 -9.33 -1.86
CA ILE A 97 -10.61 -8.23 -1.07
C ILE A 97 -10.16 -6.88 -1.63
N GLY A 98 -11.06 -5.90 -1.70
CA GLY A 98 -10.72 -4.53 -2.09
C GLY A 98 -10.20 -3.70 -0.92
N PRO A 99 -9.39 -2.65 -1.16
CA PRO A 99 -8.80 -1.84 -0.10
C PRO A 99 -9.84 -1.15 0.79
N ILE A 100 -10.93 -0.65 0.17
CA ILE A 100 -12.02 0.04 0.88
C ILE A 100 -12.88 -0.96 1.65
N ASP A 101 -13.25 -2.09 1.04
CA ASP A 101 -14.06 -3.12 1.69
C ASP A 101 -13.30 -3.78 2.86
N GLY A 102 -12.00 -4.02 2.69
CA GLY A 102 -11.14 -4.55 3.74
C GLY A 102 -11.00 -3.61 4.93
N MET A 103 -10.93 -2.31 4.67
CA MET A 103 -10.93 -1.28 5.71
C MET A 103 -12.30 -1.16 6.41
N MET A 104 -13.40 -1.15 5.65
CA MET A 104 -14.76 -1.04 6.22
C MET A 104 -15.17 -2.28 7.03
N SER A 105 -14.68 -3.46 6.65
CA SER A 105 -14.92 -4.72 7.37
C SER A 105 -14.02 -4.91 8.59
N GLY A 106 -12.99 -4.09 8.74
CA GLY A 106 -12.00 -4.17 9.82
C GLY A 106 -10.95 -5.25 9.63
N VAL A 107 -10.84 -5.81 8.41
CA VAL A 107 -9.73 -6.69 8.01
C VAL A 107 -8.42 -5.90 8.03
N PHE A 108 -8.45 -4.71 7.43
CA PHE A 108 -7.34 -3.78 7.53
C PHE A 108 -7.66 -2.66 8.51
N ASP A 109 -6.69 -2.34 9.35
CA ASP A 109 -6.70 -1.19 10.25
C ASP A 109 -5.98 -0.02 9.58
N ILE A 110 -6.47 1.20 9.79
CA ILE A 110 -5.85 2.40 9.26
C ILE A 110 -5.84 3.51 10.30
N GLU A 111 -4.66 4.09 10.50
CA GLU A 111 -4.48 5.33 11.23
C GLU A 111 -4.32 6.47 10.24
N GLY A 112 -4.98 7.61 10.50
CA GLY A 112 -4.96 8.80 9.64
C GLY A 112 -6.35 9.41 9.44
N ASP A 113 -6.47 10.38 8.51
CA ASP A 113 -7.76 11.00 8.17
C ASP A 113 -8.57 10.12 7.21
N MET A 114 -9.45 9.31 7.76
CA MET A 114 -10.36 8.45 7.01
C MET A 114 -11.22 9.17 5.97
N GLN A 115 -11.59 10.43 6.20
CA GLN A 115 -12.40 11.17 5.24
C GLN A 115 -11.60 11.44 3.96
N LYS A 116 -10.29 11.67 4.08
CA LYS A 116 -9.39 11.80 2.94
C LYS A 116 -9.31 10.49 2.15
N VAL A 117 -9.07 9.37 2.83
CA VAL A 117 -8.99 8.06 2.14
C VAL A 117 -10.28 7.75 1.37
N LEU A 118 -11.45 8.01 1.98
CA LEU A 118 -12.74 7.80 1.31
C LEU A 118 -12.98 8.78 0.15
N GLN A 119 -12.56 10.05 0.29
CA GLN A 119 -12.63 11.04 -0.78
C GLN A 119 -11.80 10.61 -2.00
N TYR A 120 -10.66 9.96 -1.76
CA TYR A 120 -9.73 9.47 -2.77
C TYR A 120 -9.84 7.95 -2.98
N SER A 121 -11.02 7.38 -2.73
CA SER A 121 -11.23 5.93 -2.80
C SER A 121 -10.91 5.33 -4.16
N GLU A 122 -11.18 6.05 -5.26
CA GLU A 122 -10.80 5.62 -6.60
C GLU A 122 -9.27 5.51 -6.78
N ALA A 123 -8.49 6.42 -6.16
CA ALA A 123 -7.03 6.33 -6.19
C ALA A 123 -6.53 5.14 -5.37
N ALA A 124 -7.13 4.88 -4.20
CA ALA A 124 -6.79 3.72 -3.37
C ALA A 124 -7.09 2.38 -4.09
N VAL A 125 -8.18 2.32 -4.85
CA VAL A 125 -8.50 1.18 -5.72
C VAL A 125 -7.45 1.03 -6.82
N ALA A 126 -7.14 2.10 -7.57
CA ALA A 126 -6.12 2.06 -8.62
C ALA A 126 -4.74 1.65 -8.11
N MET A 127 -4.34 2.08 -6.90
CA MET A 127 -3.11 1.64 -6.22
C MET A 127 -3.09 0.13 -5.96
N SER A 128 -4.20 -0.41 -5.46
CA SER A 128 -4.32 -1.82 -5.12
C SER A 128 -4.34 -2.69 -6.38
N GLU A 129 -5.11 -2.28 -7.40
CA GLU A 129 -5.14 -2.95 -8.70
C GLU A 129 -3.78 -2.90 -9.42
N THR A 130 -2.96 -1.87 -9.18
CA THR A 130 -1.58 -1.83 -9.67
C THR A 130 -0.73 -2.91 -9.02
N GLY A 131 -0.83 -3.11 -7.70
CA GLY A 131 -0.15 -4.20 -6.99
C GLY A 131 -0.56 -5.59 -7.48
N GLN A 132 -1.84 -5.76 -7.82
CA GLN A 132 -2.37 -7.02 -8.36
C GLN A 132 -1.79 -7.38 -9.74
N ARG A 133 -1.18 -6.43 -10.47
CA ARG A 133 -0.54 -6.68 -11.78
C ARG A 133 0.88 -7.21 -11.65
N ILE A 134 1.47 -7.14 -10.47
CA ILE A 134 2.83 -7.63 -10.22
C ILE A 134 2.80 -9.15 -10.19
N ASP A 135 3.63 -9.78 -11.02
CA ASP A 135 3.88 -11.23 -10.98
C ASP A 135 4.51 -11.57 -9.62
N THR A 136 3.70 -11.95 -8.65
CA THR A 136 4.10 -12.02 -7.24
C THR A 136 4.27 -13.47 -6.79
N GLU A 137 5.37 -13.76 -6.10
CA GLU A 137 5.56 -15.03 -5.39
C GLU A 137 5.25 -14.84 -3.90
N TYR A 138 4.22 -15.52 -3.40
CA TYR A 138 3.88 -15.53 -1.98
C TYR A 138 4.66 -16.66 -1.29
N THR A 139 5.92 -16.36 -0.92
CA THR A 139 6.89 -17.35 -0.47
C THR A 139 6.62 -17.88 0.95
N TYR A 140 5.96 -17.08 1.78
CA TYR A 140 5.56 -17.43 3.15
C TYR A 140 4.20 -18.12 3.14
#